data_AF-A0A6I3I608-F1
#
_entry.id   AF-A0A6I3I608-F1
#
_cell.length_a   1.000
_cell.length_b   1.000
_cell.length_c   1.000
_cell.angle_alpha   90.00
_cell.angle_beta   90.00
_cell.angle_gamma   90.00
#
_symmetry.space_group_name_H-M   'P 1'
#
loop_
_entity.id
_entity.type
_entity.pdbx_description
1 polymer ?
#
loop_
_entity_poly.entity_id
_entity_poly.type
_entity_poly.pdbx_seq_one_letter_code
_entity_poly.pdbx_strand_id
1 'polypeptide(L)'
;MDFSAPPTPEKQVPSDGWRTLSALTWSGVVGSLLAVAISSRTIGRPIWWLGPTSQPASPLWLIVPICLVALPIITTLRFPHRMVTTSWVCSVGVIAIGLVDISSTPAIALAVVVIGIAALMESIAVVMVMRHYR
;
A
#
# COMPACT_ATOMS: atom_id res chain seq x y z
N MET A 1 -7.51 -9.89 49.92
CA MET A 1 -7.78 -8.85 48.90
C MET A 1 -7.22 -9.38 47.59
N ASP A 2 -8.07 -9.94 46.74
CA ASP A 2 -7.65 -10.37 45.40
C ASP A 2 -7.45 -9.13 44.53
N PHE A 3 -6.19 -8.80 44.26
CA PHE A 3 -5.84 -7.83 43.24
C PHE A 3 -6.06 -8.48 41.88
N SER A 4 -7.27 -8.37 41.34
CA SER A 4 -7.53 -8.69 39.94
C SER A 4 -6.61 -7.82 39.09
N ALA A 5 -5.75 -8.44 38.28
CA ALA A 5 -4.92 -7.71 37.32
C ALA A 5 -5.82 -6.79 36.48
N PRO A 6 -5.36 -5.56 36.14
CA PRO A 6 -6.15 -4.68 35.29
C PRO A 6 -6.53 -5.41 34.00
N PRO A 7 -7.77 -5.28 33.51
CA PRO A 7 -8.19 -5.94 32.28
C PRO A 7 -7.21 -5.55 31.17
N THR A 8 -6.58 -6.55 30.55
CA THR A 8 -5.70 -6.31 29.41
C THR A 8 -6.49 -5.53 28.37
N PRO A 9 -5.97 -4.38 27.89
CA PRO A 9 -6.71 -3.53 26.98
C PRO A 9 -7.12 -4.36 25.77
N GLU A 10 -8.44 -4.55 25.64
CA GLU A 10 -9.01 -5.34 24.57
C GLU A 10 -8.63 -4.67 23.26
N LYS A 11 -7.83 -5.39 22.50
CA LYS A 11 -7.10 -4.84 21.38
C LYS A 11 -8.12 -4.81 20.23
N GLN A 12 -8.67 -3.62 19.99
CA GLN A 12 -9.80 -3.43 19.07
C GLN A 12 -9.43 -3.91 17.66
N VAL A 13 -10.17 -4.90 17.19
CA VAL A 13 -10.09 -5.40 15.82
C VAL A 13 -10.92 -4.46 14.93
N PRO A 14 -10.40 -3.99 13.78
CA PRO A 14 -11.21 -3.26 12.81
C PRO A 14 -12.47 -4.05 12.43
N SER A 15 -13.63 -3.39 12.38
CA SER A 15 -14.87 -4.07 11.99
C SER A 15 -14.79 -4.65 10.57
N ASP A 16 -15.56 -5.68 10.28
CA ASP A 16 -15.47 -6.41 9.02
C ASP A 16 -15.68 -5.52 7.78
N GLY A 17 -16.52 -4.47 7.88
CA GLY A 17 -16.69 -3.49 6.81
C GLY A 17 -15.40 -2.73 6.47
N TRP A 18 -14.60 -2.35 7.47
CA TRP A 18 -13.31 -1.68 7.23
C TRP A 18 -12.26 -2.61 6.65
N ARG A 19 -12.31 -3.90 6.99
CA ARG A 19 -11.44 -4.91 6.38
C ARG A 19 -11.76 -5.09 4.89
N THR A 20 -13.04 -5.08 4.52
CA THR A 20 -13.48 -5.12 3.13
C THR A 20 -13.05 -3.87 2.35
N LEU A 21 -13.21 -2.68 2.94
CA LEU A 21 -12.77 -1.41 2.32
C LEU A 21 -11.25 -1.38 2.08
N SER A 22 -10.47 -1.83 3.06
CA SER A 22 -9.01 -1.96 2.92
C SER A 22 -8.65 -2.94 1.80
N ALA A 23 -9.25 -4.14 1.80
CA ALA A 23 -9.03 -5.12 0.75
C ALA A 23 -9.35 -4.57 -0.64
N LEU A 24 -10.49 -3.88 -0.79
CA LEU A 24 -10.90 -3.25 -2.04
C LEU A 24 -9.92 -2.17 -2.49
N THR A 25 -9.46 -1.34 -1.56
CA THR A 25 -8.48 -0.27 -1.82
C THR A 25 -7.18 -0.86 -2.33
N TRP A 26 -6.64 -1.86 -1.64
CA TRP A 26 -5.39 -2.49 -2.04
C TRP A 26 -5.52 -3.27 -3.35
N SER A 27 -6.67 -3.90 -3.64
CA SER A 27 -6.97 -4.46 -4.96
C SER A 27 -6.97 -3.37 -6.05
N GLY A 28 -7.54 -2.20 -5.76
CA GLY A 28 -7.51 -1.04 -6.66
C GLY A 28 -6.08 -0.51 -6.89
N VAL A 29 -5.24 -0.50 -5.86
CA VAL A 29 -3.81 -0.13 -5.97
C VAL A 29 -3.07 -1.12 -6.88
N VAL A 30 -3.31 -2.44 -6.74
CA VAL A 30 -2.74 -3.45 -7.65
C VAL A 30 -3.15 -3.16 -9.08
N GLY A 31 -4.44 -2.97 -9.35
CA GLY A 31 -4.94 -2.67 -10.69
C GLY A 31 -4.35 -1.39 -11.27
N SER A 32 -4.21 -0.35 -10.45
CA SER A 32 -3.65 0.94 -10.86
C SER A 32 -2.16 0.84 -11.18
N LEU A 33 -1.37 0.16 -10.35
CA LEU A 33 0.06 -0.09 -10.61
C LEU A 33 0.26 -0.94 -11.86
N LEU A 34 -0.60 -1.93 -12.10
CA LEU A 34 -0.57 -2.72 -13.33
C LEU A 34 -0.86 -1.86 -14.56
N ALA A 35 -1.88 -1.00 -14.50
CA ALA A 35 -2.21 -0.06 -15.57
C ALA A 35 -1.04 0.91 -15.85
N VAL A 36 -0.37 1.40 -14.81
CA VAL A 36 0.83 2.23 -14.94
C VAL A 36 1.97 1.46 -15.59
N ALA A 37 2.19 0.20 -15.21
CA ALA A 37 3.23 -0.66 -15.79
C ALA A 37 3.01 -0.96 -17.28
N ILE A 38 1.75 -1.14 -17.68
CA ILE A 38 1.38 -1.31 -19.09
C ILE A 38 1.60 0.01 -19.82
N SER A 39 1.07 1.11 -19.27
CA SER A 39 1.18 2.45 -19.86
C SER A 39 2.64 2.87 -20.06
N SER A 40 3.50 2.64 -19.08
CA SER A 40 4.93 2.96 -19.17
C SER A 40 5.63 2.23 -20.32
N ARG A 41 5.25 0.97 -20.57
CA ARG A 41 5.77 0.19 -21.70
C ARG A 41 5.25 0.71 -23.04
N THR A 42 3.97 1.09 -23.11
CA THR A 42 3.40 1.63 -24.36
C THR A 42 3.98 2.99 -24.75
N ILE A 43 4.31 3.84 -23.77
CA ILE A 43 4.88 5.18 -23.99
C ILE A 43 6.41 5.11 -24.19
N GLY A 44 7.02 3.94 -24.01
CA GLY A 44 8.47 3.75 -24.12
C GLY A 44 9.26 4.45 -23.01
N ARG A 45 8.61 4.79 -21.90
CA ARG A 45 9.23 5.40 -20.71
C ARG A 45 9.22 4.40 -19.57
N PRO A 46 10.27 3.57 -19.45
CA PRO A 46 10.29 2.47 -18.50
C PRO A 46 10.42 2.97 -17.05
N ILE A 47 9.72 2.27 -16.16
CA ILE A 47 9.78 2.45 -14.71
C ILE A 47 11.04 1.74 -14.20
N TRP A 48 11.73 2.28 -13.20
CA TRP A 48 13.05 1.77 -12.78
C TRP A 48 13.05 0.28 -12.41
N TRP A 49 11.95 -0.23 -11.83
CA TRP A 49 11.82 -1.64 -11.43
C TRP A 49 11.37 -2.59 -12.56
N LEU A 50 10.96 -2.05 -13.71
CA LEU A 50 10.54 -2.82 -14.88
C LEU A 50 11.62 -2.81 -15.98
N GLY A 51 12.34 -1.68 -16.09
CA GLY A 51 13.37 -1.44 -17.09
C GLY A 51 12.84 -1.29 -18.53
N PRO A 52 13.68 -0.77 -19.45
CA PRO A 52 13.36 -0.69 -20.88
C PRO A 52 13.06 -2.06 -21.50
N THR A 53 12.21 -2.10 -22.53
CA THR A 53 11.94 -3.35 -23.27
C THR A 53 13.21 -3.92 -23.93
N SER A 54 14.16 -3.05 -24.30
CA SER A 54 15.46 -3.44 -24.88
C SER A 54 16.47 -3.97 -23.86
N GLN A 55 16.35 -3.58 -22.59
CA GLN A 55 17.18 -4.05 -21.48
C GLN A 55 16.30 -4.15 -20.22
N PRO A 56 15.58 -5.28 -20.05
CA PRO A 56 14.66 -5.43 -18.92
C PRO A 56 15.42 -5.36 -17.59
N ALA A 57 14.80 -4.72 -16.59
CA ALA A 57 15.37 -4.72 -15.24
C ALA A 57 15.39 -6.14 -14.68
N SER A 58 16.32 -6.40 -13.75
CA SER A 58 16.35 -7.69 -13.04
C SER A 58 14.98 -7.98 -12.42
N PRO A 59 14.44 -9.22 -12.57
CA PRO A 59 13.17 -9.61 -11.98
C PRO A 59 13.09 -9.41 -10.46
N LEU A 60 14.25 -9.33 -9.78
CA LEU A 60 14.33 -9.04 -8.36
C LEU A 60 13.73 -7.67 -8.00
N TRP A 61 13.80 -6.69 -8.91
CA TRP A 61 13.23 -5.37 -8.65
C TRP A 61 11.70 -5.35 -8.67
N LEU A 62 11.06 -6.31 -9.33
CA LEU A 62 9.59 -6.49 -9.29
C LEU A 62 9.10 -6.90 -7.90
N ILE A 63 9.98 -7.49 -7.08
CA ILE A 63 9.64 -7.90 -5.72
C ILE A 63 9.24 -6.67 -4.89
N VAL A 64 9.86 -5.51 -5.13
CA VAL A 64 9.60 -4.29 -4.35
C VAL A 64 8.14 -3.83 -4.47
N PRO A 65 7.61 -3.49 -5.67
CA PRO A 65 6.21 -3.09 -5.79
C PRO A 65 5.26 -4.24 -5.38
N ILE A 66 5.56 -5.49 -5.73
CA ILE A 66 4.72 -6.64 -5.36
C ILE A 66 4.58 -6.77 -3.85
N CYS A 67 5.68 -6.70 -3.09
CA CYS A 67 5.65 -6.76 -1.64
C CYS A 67 4.85 -5.60 -1.05
N LEU A 68 5.00 -4.38 -1.59
CA LEU A 68 4.28 -3.21 -1.12
C LEU A 68 2.77 -3.34 -1.25
N VAL A 69 2.26 -4.03 -2.29
CA VAL A 69 0.81 -4.24 -2.43
C VAL A 69 0.31 -5.54 -1.80
N ALA A 70 1.15 -6.58 -1.73
CA ALA A 70 0.76 -7.88 -1.19
C ALA A 70 0.72 -7.90 0.35
N LEU A 71 1.68 -7.27 1.02
CA LEU A 71 1.75 -7.21 2.49
C LEU A 71 0.47 -6.65 3.14
N PRO A 72 -0.12 -5.54 2.68
CA PRO A 72 -1.35 -5.00 3.28
C PRO A 72 -2.57 -5.90 3.06
N ILE A 73 -2.67 -6.58 1.90
CA ILE A 73 -3.73 -7.57 1.66
C ILE A 73 -3.58 -8.76 2.62
N ILE A 74 -2.38 -9.32 2.74
CA ILE A 74 -2.10 -10.46 3.61
C ILE A 74 -2.35 -10.08 5.08
N THR A 75 -1.93 -8.90 5.52
CA THR A 75 -2.14 -8.45 6.90
C THR A 75 -3.60 -8.16 7.21
N THR A 76 -4.36 -7.60 6.26
CA THR A 76 -5.83 -7.42 6.39
C THR A 76 -6.55 -8.77 6.63
N LEU A 77 -6.09 -9.84 5.96
CA LEU A 77 -6.68 -11.17 6.06
C LEU A 77 -6.20 -11.95 7.30
N ARG A 78 -4.90 -11.92 7.61
CA ARG A 78 -4.28 -12.78 8.64
C ARG A 78 -4.08 -12.10 10.00
N PHE A 79 -3.85 -10.79 10.02
CA PHE A 79 -3.42 -10.05 11.21
C PHE A 79 -4.12 -8.69 11.29
N PRO A 80 -5.44 -8.65 11.55
CA PRO A 80 -6.24 -7.41 11.48
C PRO A 80 -5.74 -6.34 12.45
N HIS A 81 -5.06 -6.75 13.52
CA HIS A 81 -4.38 -5.88 14.48
C HIS A 81 -3.22 -5.04 13.92
N ARG A 82 -2.55 -5.52 12.87
CA ARG A 82 -1.41 -4.83 12.23
C ARG A 82 -1.82 -4.15 10.92
N MET A 83 -3.07 -4.31 10.50
CA MET A 83 -3.62 -3.82 9.24
C MET A 83 -3.29 -2.34 9.00
N VAL A 84 -3.45 -1.51 10.03
CA VAL A 84 -3.27 -0.06 9.92
C VAL A 84 -1.79 0.34 9.82
N THR A 85 -0.93 -0.25 10.66
CA THR A 85 0.51 0.03 10.60
C THR A 85 1.09 -0.43 9.28
N THR A 86 0.71 -1.61 8.79
CA THR A 86 1.19 -2.14 7.52
C THR A 86 0.69 -1.31 6.34
N SER A 87 -0.59 -0.95 6.30
CA SER A 87 -1.14 -0.17 5.18
C SER A 87 -0.52 1.22 5.10
N TRP A 88 -0.29 1.88 6.23
CA TRP A 88 0.39 3.18 6.26
C TRP A 88 1.85 3.09 5.76
N VAL A 89 2.61 2.12 6.26
CA VAL A 89 4.02 1.90 5.83
C VAL A 89 4.10 1.57 4.35
N CYS A 90 3.22 0.69 3.86
CA CYS A 90 3.19 0.31 2.44
C CYS A 90 2.77 1.48 1.55
N SER A 91 1.83 2.33 1.99
CA SER A 91 1.43 3.53 1.23
C SER A 91 2.61 4.51 1.08
N VAL A 92 3.36 4.75 2.16
CA VAL A 92 4.60 5.56 2.10
C VAL A 92 5.62 4.92 1.17
N GLY A 93 5.76 3.58 1.20
CA GLY A 93 6.61 2.85 0.27
C GLY A 93 6.20 3.03 -1.19
N VAL A 94 4.90 2.98 -1.51
CA VAL A 94 4.38 3.24 -2.87
C VAL A 94 4.71 4.66 -3.33
N ILE A 95 4.58 5.66 -2.45
CA ILE A 95 4.98 7.05 -2.77
C ILE A 95 6.49 7.11 -3.04
N ALA A 96 7.30 6.49 -2.17
CA ALA A 96 8.75 6.50 -2.30
C ALA A 96 9.23 5.88 -3.62
N ILE A 97 8.67 4.74 -4.04
CA ILE A 97 9.05 4.12 -5.33
C ILE A 97 8.68 4.99 -6.53
N GLY A 98 7.60 5.78 -6.44
CA GLY A 98 7.20 6.73 -7.49
C GLY A 98 8.12 7.93 -7.57
N LEU A 99 8.61 8.41 -6.42
CA LEU A 99 9.54 9.55 -6.35
C LEU A 99 10.90 9.27 -6.99
N VAL A 100 11.36 8.01 -6.97
CA VAL A 100 12.63 7.62 -7.63
C VAL A 100 12.61 7.93 -9.13
N ASP A 101 11.45 7.83 -9.77
CA ASP A 101 11.28 8.03 -11.20
C ASP A 101 10.95 9.48 -11.60
N ILE A 102 10.90 10.43 -10.65
CA ILE A 102 10.42 11.79 -10.93
C ILE A 102 11.31 12.57 -11.91
N SER A 103 12.61 12.29 -11.90
CA SER A 103 13.60 12.94 -12.78
C SER A 103 13.55 12.39 -14.21
N SER A 104 13.26 11.09 -14.37
CA SER A 104 13.28 10.39 -15.66
C SER A 104 11.90 10.42 -16.34
N THR A 105 10.83 10.20 -15.57
CA THR A 105 9.48 9.97 -16.08
C THR A 105 8.42 10.65 -15.19
N PRO A 106 8.35 12.00 -15.18
CA PRO A 106 7.53 12.75 -14.23
C PRO A 106 6.03 12.40 -14.29
N ALA A 107 5.48 12.14 -15.49
CA ALA A 107 4.08 11.76 -15.63
C ALA A 107 3.75 10.40 -14.97
N ILE A 108 4.64 9.42 -15.10
CA ILE A 108 4.48 8.09 -14.50
C ILE A 108 4.72 8.17 -12.99
N ALA A 109 5.76 8.89 -12.57
CA ALA A 109 6.04 9.15 -11.17
C ALA A 109 4.85 9.80 -10.45
N LEU A 110 4.22 10.83 -11.05
CA LEU A 110 3.03 11.47 -10.51
C LEU A 110 1.86 10.49 -10.36
N ALA A 111 1.62 9.61 -11.35
CA ALA A 111 0.57 8.60 -11.25
C ALA A 111 0.80 7.66 -10.05
N VAL A 112 2.03 7.16 -9.87
CA VAL A 112 2.39 6.28 -8.74
C VAL A 112 2.25 7.01 -7.40
N VAL A 113 2.68 8.27 -7.32
CA VAL A 113 2.55 9.09 -6.12
C VAL A 113 1.08 9.32 -5.77
N VAL A 114 0.22 9.64 -6.74
CA VAL A 114 -1.23 9.83 -6.53
C VAL A 114 -1.89 8.55 -6.02
N ILE A 115 -1.53 7.39 -6.57
CA ILE A 115 -2.00 6.09 -6.07
C ILE A 115 -1.59 5.89 -4.61
N GLY A 116 -0.33 6.20 -4.28
CA GLY A 116 0.18 6.10 -2.91
C GLY A 116 -0.52 7.04 -1.92
N ILE A 117 -0.83 8.28 -2.34
CA ILE A 117 -1.60 9.24 -1.53
C ILE A 117 -3.04 8.74 -1.30
N ALA A 118 -3.68 8.18 -2.32
CA ALA A 118 -5.02 7.61 -2.19
C ALA A 118 -5.06 6.46 -1.17
N ALA A 119 -4.06 5.57 -1.22
CA ALA A 119 -3.90 4.50 -0.22
C ALA A 119 -3.62 5.05 1.18
N LEU A 120 -2.84 6.13 1.29
CA LEU A 120 -2.53 6.78 2.56
C LEU A 120 -3.78 7.41 3.19
N MET A 121 -4.67 8.01 2.39
CA MET A 121 -5.94 8.56 2.88
C MET A 121 -6.85 7.48 3.47
N GLU A 122 -6.91 6.29 2.85
CA GLU A 122 -7.62 5.14 3.42
C GLU A 122 -7.03 4.75 4.77
N SER A 123 -5.70 4.62 4.86
CA SER A 123 -5.04 4.26 6.11
C SER A 123 -5.28 5.28 7.22
N ILE A 124 -5.28 6.59 6.91
CA ILE A 124 -5.64 7.65 7.86
C ILE A 124 -7.11 7.54 8.29
N ALA A 125 -8.03 7.29 7.36
CA ALA A 125 -9.45 7.13 7.68
C ALA A 125 -9.68 5.98 8.67
N VAL A 126 -9.02 4.84 8.45
CA VAL A 126 -9.09 3.69 9.37
C VAL A 126 -8.51 4.05 10.75
N VAL A 127 -7.37 4.78 10.81
CA VAL A 127 -6.81 5.27 12.09
C VAL A 127 -7.81 6.16 12.82
N MET A 128 -8.41 7.13 12.12
CA MET A 128 -9.34 8.09 12.73
C MET A 128 -10.57 7.40 13.31
N VAL A 129 -11.11 6.42 12.58
CA VAL A 129 -12.27 5.66 13.03
C VAL A 129 -11.94 4.83 14.27
N MET A 130 -10.81 4.11 14.28
CA MET A 130 -10.40 3.37 15.48
C MET A 130 -10.12 4.29 16.68
N ARG A 131 -9.72 5.55 16.45
CA ARG A 131 -9.54 6.53 17.53
C ARG A 131 -10.85 7.13 18.04
N HIS A 132 -11.88 7.24 17.19
CA HIS A 132 -13.14 7.87 17.58
C HIS A 132 -14.03 6.97 18.45
N TYR A 133 -13.83 5.65 18.40
CA TYR A 133 -14.47 4.64 19.26
C TYR A 133 -13.66 4.31 20.54
N ARG A 134 -12.76 5.22 20.96
CA ARG A 134 -12.13 5.22 22.30
C ARG A 134 -12.92 6.12 23.23
#